data_AF-A0A4R4PTB2-F1
#
_entry.id   AF-A0A4R4PTB2-F1
#
_cell.length_a   1.000
_cell.length_b   1.000
_cell.length_c   1.000
_cell.angle_alpha   90.00
_cell.angle_beta   90.00
_cell.angle_gamma   90.00
#
_symmetry.space_group_name_H-M   'P 1'
#
loop_
_entity.id
_entity.type
_entity.pdbx_description
1 polymer ?
#
loop_
_entity_poly.entity_id
_entity_poly.type
_entity_poly.pdbx_seq_one_letter_code
_entity_poly.pdbx_strand_id
1 'polypeptide(L)'
;MAEKLQWLRETKTPKGEQPPSYDMTARQITELTGISISGPYFWELVTGRTTNPKLHHLQALAQFFNVPVAYLAEPAAEVSSLESEMELLHALKSGEASGIGSQRSAGAAEECAALQSLLGKLQLLQSLGDEEVLELAVRLRGLDSGERRVLDEAAGDAALLGALRSDRVRGVALGVSQLSEDSQQAILGLVEHLHRVENPGRG
;
A
#
# COMPACT_ATOMS: atom_id res chain seq x y z
N MET A 1 -13.69 -13.61 -24.80
CA MET A 1 -13.00 -14.21 -23.62
C MET A 1 -11.50 -14.34 -23.82
N ALA A 2 -11.02 -14.94 -24.92
CA ALA A 2 -9.60 -15.08 -25.22
C ALA A 2 -8.82 -13.76 -25.09
N GLU A 3 -9.26 -12.71 -25.78
CA GLU A 3 -8.68 -11.36 -25.72
C GLU A 3 -8.65 -10.81 -24.29
N LYS A 4 -9.76 -10.95 -23.54
CA LYS A 4 -9.86 -10.53 -22.13
C LYS A 4 -8.82 -11.26 -21.25
N LEU A 5 -8.65 -12.57 -21.43
CA LEU A 5 -7.67 -13.35 -20.67
C LEU A 5 -6.23 -13.02 -21.07
N GLN A 6 -5.98 -12.77 -22.36
CA GLN A 6 -4.67 -12.34 -22.82
C GLN A 6 -4.30 -10.99 -22.18
N TRP A 7 -5.21 -10.02 -22.27
CA TRP A 7 -5.02 -8.71 -21.67
C TRP A 7 -4.78 -8.80 -20.15
N LEU A 8 -5.63 -9.54 -19.42
CA LEU A 8 -5.47 -9.73 -17.97
C LEU A 8 -4.11 -10.34 -17.58
N ARG A 9 -3.52 -11.21 -18.41
CA ARG A 9 -2.18 -11.75 -18.18
C ARG A 9 -1.10 -10.69 -18.35
N GLU A 10 -1.21 -9.87 -19.39
CA GLU A 10 -0.26 -8.80 -19.66
C GLU A 10 -0.31 -7.74 -18.54
N THR A 11 -1.51 -7.27 -18.18
CA THR A 11 -1.76 -6.26 -17.15
C THR A 11 -1.28 -6.70 -15.75
N LYS A 12 -1.40 -7.99 -15.42
CA LYS A 12 -0.98 -8.54 -14.12
C LYS A 12 0.54 -8.73 -14.02
N THR A 13 1.26 -8.68 -15.15
CA THR A 13 2.72 -8.83 -15.17
C THR A 13 3.38 -7.50 -14.82
N PRO A 14 4.33 -7.46 -13.85
CA PRO A 14 5.09 -6.25 -13.55
C PRO A 14 5.81 -5.69 -14.78
N LYS A 15 5.94 -4.37 -14.84
CA LYS A 15 6.55 -3.68 -15.98
C LYS A 15 8.03 -4.10 -16.12
N GLY A 16 8.38 -4.67 -17.27
CA GLY A 16 9.74 -5.16 -17.57
C GLY A 16 9.95 -6.65 -17.35
N GLU A 17 8.96 -7.38 -16.82
CA GLU A 17 9.00 -8.84 -16.70
C GLU A 17 8.21 -9.53 -17.83
N GLN A 18 8.57 -10.77 -18.14
CA GLN A 18 7.77 -11.60 -19.03
C GLN A 18 6.62 -12.27 -18.25
N PRO A 19 5.41 -12.38 -18.83
CA PRO A 19 4.31 -13.08 -18.20
C PRO A 19 4.71 -14.50 -17.82
N PRO A 20 4.32 -15.00 -16.63
CA PRO A 20 4.55 -16.39 -16.25
C PRO A 20 4.06 -17.38 -17.30
N SER A 21 4.73 -18.54 -17.38
CA SER A 21 4.29 -19.61 -18.29
C SER A 21 2.86 -20.06 -17.95
N TYR A 22 2.16 -20.60 -18.95
CA TYR A 22 0.78 -21.09 -18.78
C TYR A 22 0.66 -22.10 -17.64
N ASP A 23 1.62 -23.02 -17.48
CA ASP A 23 1.66 -23.98 -16.38
C ASP A 23 1.86 -23.31 -15.02
N MET A 24 2.72 -22.30 -14.93
CA MET A 24 2.91 -21.56 -13.68
C MET A 24 1.67 -20.77 -13.30
N THR A 25 1.03 -20.08 -14.24
CA THR A 25 -0.24 -19.39 -13.97
C THR A 25 -1.34 -20.36 -13.56
N ALA A 26 -1.45 -21.51 -14.22
CA ALA A 26 -2.44 -22.53 -13.88
C ALA A 26 -2.24 -23.09 -12.45
N ARG A 27 -0.98 -23.29 -12.04
CA ARG A 27 -0.64 -23.65 -10.65
C ARG A 27 -1.05 -22.56 -9.68
N GLN A 28 -0.71 -21.30 -9.96
CA GLN A 28 -1.08 -20.17 -9.10
C GLN A 28 -2.60 -20.01 -8.97
N ILE A 29 -3.37 -20.23 -10.05
CA ILE A 29 -4.84 -20.26 -10.00
C ILE A 29 -5.31 -21.37 -9.06
N THR A 30 -4.73 -22.57 -9.19
CA THR A 30 -5.10 -23.73 -8.37
C THR A 30 -4.78 -23.51 -6.89
N GLU A 31 -3.59 -22.99 -6.58
CA GLU A 31 -3.16 -22.66 -5.21
C GLU A 31 -4.05 -21.62 -4.55
N LEU A 32 -4.45 -20.59 -5.30
CA LEU A 32 -5.29 -19.51 -4.78
C LEU A 32 -6.76 -19.93 -4.57
N THR A 33 -7.30 -20.72 -5.49
CA THR A 33 -8.76 -20.97 -5.58
C THR A 33 -9.16 -22.37 -5.11
N GLY A 34 -8.21 -23.29 -4.99
CA GLY A 34 -8.47 -24.71 -4.76
C GLY A 34 -9.08 -25.45 -5.96
N ILE A 35 -9.30 -24.76 -7.10
CA ILE A 35 -9.90 -25.35 -8.31
C ILE A 35 -8.77 -25.71 -9.27
N SER A 36 -8.59 -27.01 -9.50
CA SER A 36 -7.55 -27.54 -10.39
C SER A 36 -7.79 -27.12 -11.84
N ILE A 37 -6.83 -26.39 -12.41
CA ILE A 37 -6.78 -26.04 -13.83
C ILE A 37 -5.42 -26.44 -14.41
N SER A 38 -5.38 -26.99 -15.63
CA SER A 38 -4.12 -27.37 -16.27
C SER A 38 -3.55 -26.25 -17.15
N GLY A 39 -2.22 -26.19 -17.28
CA GLY A 39 -1.54 -25.23 -18.15
C GLY A 39 -2.00 -25.31 -19.62
N PRO A 40 -2.10 -26.51 -20.23
CA PRO A 40 -2.61 -26.65 -21.59
C PRO A 40 -4.05 -26.15 -21.75
N TYR A 41 -4.94 -26.46 -20.82
CA TYR A 41 -6.33 -26.00 -20.87
C TYR A 41 -6.42 -24.47 -20.69
N PHE A 42 -5.60 -23.89 -19.80
CA PHE A 42 -5.53 -22.44 -19.65
C PHE A 42 -5.00 -21.77 -20.94
N TRP A 43 -3.99 -22.35 -21.60
CA TRP A 43 -3.51 -21.88 -22.90
C TRP A 43 -4.60 -21.94 -23.98
N GLU A 44 -5.40 -23.01 -24.04
CA GLU A 44 -6.53 -23.11 -24.96
C GLU A 44 -7.57 -22.00 -24.75
N LEU A 45 -7.85 -21.64 -23.49
CA LEU A 45 -8.75 -20.54 -23.16
C LEU A 45 -8.19 -19.17 -23.58
N VAL A 46 -6.90 -18.94 -23.32
CA VAL A 46 -6.21 -17.69 -23.68
C VAL A 46 -6.10 -17.53 -25.19
N THR A 47 -5.87 -18.62 -25.93
CA THR A 47 -5.77 -18.61 -27.40
C THR A 47 -7.13 -18.73 -28.10
N GLY A 48 -8.22 -18.90 -27.35
CA GLY A 48 -9.57 -19.04 -27.90
C GLY A 48 -9.85 -20.36 -28.60
N ARG A 49 -8.97 -21.36 -28.46
CA ARG A 49 -9.22 -22.74 -28.94
C ARG A 49 -10.38 -23.39 -28.20
N THR A 50 -10.51 -23.07 -26.91
CA THR A 50 -11.66 -23.41 -26.09
C THR A 50 -12.32 -22.12 -25.65
N THR A 51 -13.62 -21.97 -25.87
CA THR A 51 -14.37 -20.73 -25.57
C THR A 51 -15.43 -20.89 -24.50
N ASN A 52 -15.74 -22.12 -24.09
CA ASN A 52 -16.80 -22.44 -23.14
C ASN A 52 -16.28 -23.24 -21.93
N PRO A 53 -15.57 -22.59 -20.99
CA PRO A 53 -15.13 -23.25 -19.77
C PRO A 53 -16.32 -23.60 -18.85
N LYS A 54 -16.17 -24.65 -18.04
CA LYS A 54 -17.11 -24.94 -16.96
C LYS A 54 -17.16 -23.78 -15.96
N LEU A 55 -18.32 -23.58 -15.34
CA LEU A 55 -18.57 -22.46 -14.40
C LEU A 55 -17.51 -22.34 -13.29
N HIS A 56 -17.10 -23.46 -12.69
CA HIS A 56 -16.07 -23.43 -11.63
C HIS A 56 -14.70 -22.95 -12.15
N HIS A 57 -14.30 -23.32 -13.36
CA HIS A 57 -13.06 -22.80 -13.97
C HIS A 57 -13.19 -21.30 -14.28
N LEU A 58 -14.37 -20.87 -14.75
CA LEU A 58 -14.64 -19.45 -15.00
C LEU A 58 -14.56 -18.63 -13.70
N GLN A 59 -15.14 -19.14 -12.61
CA GLN A 59 -15.05 -18.53 -11.27
C GLN A 59 -13.62 -18.47 -10.76
N ALA A 60 -12.84 -19.55 -10.93
CA ALA A 60 -11.43 -19.59 -10.54
C ALA A 60 -10.60 -18.53 -11.29
N LEU A 61 -10.83 -18.40 -12.59
CA LEU A 61 -10.16 -17.38 -13.42
C LEU A 61 -10.55 -15.97 -12.98
N ALA A 62 -11.84 -15.71 -12.78
CA ALA A 62 -12.35 -14.41 -12.33
C ALA A 62 -11.74 -14.01 -10.97
N GLN A 63 -11.70 -14.93 -10.02
CA GLN A 63 -11.08 -14.71 -8.71
C GLN A 63 -9.57 -14.45 -8.83
N PHE A 64 -8.85 -15.25 -9.62
CA PHE A 64 -7.41 -15.07 -9.79
C PHE A 64 -7.05 -13.71 -10.40
N PHE A 65 -7.81 -13.25 -11.39
CA PHE A 65 -7.58 -11.95 -12.03
C PHE A 65 -8.27 -10.79 -11.33
N ASN A 66 -9.00 -11.05 -10.24
CA ASN A 66 -9.76 -10.06 -9.49
C ASN A 66 -10.75 -9.26 -10.36
N VAL A 67 -11.51 -9.98 -11.20
CA VAL A 67 -12.56 -9.43 -12.07
C VAL A 67 -13.90 -10.11 -11.80
N PRO A 68 -15.04 -9.47 -12.09
CA PRO A 68 -16.35 -10.13 -12.01
C PRO A 68 -16.44 -11.33 -12.98
N VAL A 69 -17.16 -12.39 -12.59
CA VAL A 69 -17.39 -13.56 -13.48
C VAL A 69 -18.10 -13.16 -14.78
N ALA A 70 -19.05 -12.23 -14.69
CA ALA A 70 -19.80 -11.68 -15.82
C ALA A 70 -18.87 -11.08 -16.88
N TYR A 71 -17.77 -10.43 -16.47
CA TYR A 71 -16.78 -9.86 -17.40
C TYR A 71 -16.20 -10.92 -18.34
N LEU A 72 -15.90 -12.12 -17.82
CA LEU A 72 -15.35 -13.20 -18.63
C LEU A 72 -16.44 -13.93 -19.45
N ALA A 73 -17.67 -13.95 -18.96
CA ALA A 73 -18.82 -14.62 -19.57
C ALA A 73 -19.45 -13.82 -20.73
N GLU A 74 -19.46 -12.49 -20.63
CA GLU A 74 -20.18 -11.63 -21.58
C GLU A 74 -19.39 -11.35 -22.87
N PRO A 75 -20.07 -11.28 -24.03
CA PRO A 75 -19.47 -10.90 -25.29
C PRO A 75 -18.98 -9.44 -25.26
N ALA A 76 -17.94 -9.14 -26.05
CA ALA A 76 -17.15 -7.90 -25.96
C ALA A 76 -17.94 -6.59 -26.17
N ALA A 77 -19.17 -6.64 -26.70
CA ALA A 77 -19.93 -5.45 -27.08
C ALA A 77 -20.38 -4.57 -25.90
N GLU A 78 -20.53 -5.11 -24.68
CA GLU A 78 -21.03 -4.37 -23.50
C GLU A 78 -19.92 -3.94 -22.52
N VAL A 79 -18.66 -4.29 -22.82
CA VAL A 79 -17.56 -4.29 -21.83
C VAL A 79 -16.54 -3.16 -22.04
N SER A 80 -16.69 -2.36 -23.12
CA SER A 80 -15.74 -1.29 -23.46
C SER A 80 -15.58 -0.23 -22.37
N SER A 81 -16.63 0.02 -21.56
CA SER A 81 -16.58 0.95 -20.44
C SER A 81 -15.69 0.42 -19.30
N LEU A 82 -15.76 -0.88 -19.00
CA LEU A 82 -14.97 -1.49 -17.93
C LEU A 82 -13.51 -1.66 -18.36
N GLU A 83 -13.26 -2.05 -19.61
CA GLU A 83 -11.90 -2.13 -20.17
C GLU A 83 -11.21 -0.76 -20.16
N SER A 84 -11.92 0.31 -20.54
CA SER A 84 -11.40 1.69 -20.49
C SER A 84 -11.09 2.13 -19.05
N GLU A 85 -11.93 1.76 -18.08
CA GLU A 85 -11.74 2.10 -16.67
C GLU A 85 -10.56 1.32 -16.05
N MET A 86 -10.39 0.05 -16.42
CA MET A 86 -9.27 -0.75 -15.95
C MET A 86 -7.93 -0.37 -16.62
N GLU A 87 -7.95 0.03 -17.89
CA GLU A 87 -6.77 0.58 -18.58
C GLU A 87 -6.31 1.87 -17.91
N LEU A 88 -7.25 2.76 -17.54
CA LEU A 88 -6.98 3.94 -16.76
C LEU A 88 -6.36 3.56 -15.39
N LEU A 89 -6.95 2.64 -14.64
CA LEU A 89 -6.39 2.17 -13.36
C LEU A 89 -4.98 1.58 -13.50
N HIS A 90 -4.67 0.91 -14.61
CA HIS A 90 -3.34 0.37 -14.86
C HIS A 90 -2.33 1.46 -15.21
N ALA A 91 -2.69 2.41 -16.08
CA ALA A 91 -1.86 3.57 -16.41
C ALA A 91 -1.58 4.45 -15.18
N LEU A 92 -2.57 4.55 -14.29
CA LEU A 92 -2.45 5.22 -12.98
C LEU A 92 -1.49 4.46 -12.04
N LYS A 93 -1.58 3.12 -11.99
CA LYS A 93 -0.70 2.28 -11.17
C LYS A 93 0.75 2.24 -11.69
N SER A 94 0.97 2.37 -13.01
CA SER A 94 2.31 2.33 -13.62
C SER A 94 3.04 3.68 -13.62
N GLY A 95 2.38 4.76 -13.17
CA GLY A 95 2.95 6.12 -13.19
C GLY A 95 3.02 6.74 -14.58
N GLU A 96 2.33 6.19 -15.59
CA GLU A 96 2.34 6.68 -16.97
C GLU A 96 1.23 7.68 -17.30
N ALA A 97 0.77 8.43 -16.30
CA ALA A 97 -0.21 9.51 -16.50
C ALA A 97 0.41 10.82 -17.00
N SER A 98 1.39 10.76 -17.91
CA SER A 98 1.93 11.97 -18.56
C SER A 98 1.80 11.98 -20.08
N GLY A 99 1.10 11.02 -20.69
CA GLY A 99 1.15 10.85 -22.15
C GLY A 99 -0.12 10.41 -22.87
N ILE A 100 -1.27 10.27 -22.21
CA ILE A 100 -2.51 9.85 -22.92
C ILE A 100 -3.55 10.98 -22.89
N GLY A 101 -3.45 11.80 -23.94
CA GLY A 101 -4.59 12.20 -24.76
C GLY A 101 -5.72 12.99 -24.08
N SER A 102 -5.57 14.32 -24.14
CA SER A 102 -6.64 15.28 -24.44
C SER A 102 -7.86 14.65 -25.14
N GLN A 103 -8.92 14.37 -24.39
CA GLN A 103 -10.35 14.44 -24.78
C GLN A 103 -11.18 13.59 -23.80
N ARG A 104 -11.39 14.08 -22.58
CA ARG A 104 -12.53 13.73 -21.72
C ARG A 104 -12.63 14.75 -20.58
N SER A 105 -13.86 15.02 -20.19
CA SER A 105 -14.35 16.20 -19.44
C SER A 105 -13.47 16.65 -18.27
N ALA A 106 -13.43 17.97 -18.03
CA ALA A 106 -12.72 18.57 -16.90
C ALA A 106 -13.12 17.97 -15.53
N GLY A 107 -14.33 17.39 -15.41
CA GLY A 107 -14.74 16.64 -14.21
C GLY A 107 -14.05 15.28 -14.06
N ALA A 108 -13.78 14.57 -15.15
CA ALA A 108 -13.11 13.27 -15.10
C ALA A 108 -11.65 13.40 -14.63
N ALA A 109 -10.97 14.50 -14.95
CA ALA A 109 -9.61 14.75 -14.47
C ALA A 109 -9.55 15.00 -12.95
N GLU A 110 -10.52 15.73 -12.40
CA GLU A 110 -10.64 15.94 -10.95
C GLU A 110 -11.03 14.64 -10.22
N GLU A 111 -11.97 13.87 -10.78
CA GLU A 111 -12.35 12.55 -10.27
C GLU A 111 -11.15 11.58 -10.31
N CYS A 112 -10.35 11.60 -11.38
CA CYS A 112 -9.13 10.81 -11.49
C CYS A 112 -8.07 11.23 -10.47
N ALA A 113 -7.90 12.53 -10.23
CA ALA A 113 -6.97 13.02 -9.21
C ALA A 113 -7.43 12.64 -7.79
N ALA A 114 -8.74 12.68 -7.51
CA ALA A 114 -9.30 12.22 -6.25
C ALA A 114 -9.12 10.71 -6.06
N LEU A 115 -9.34 9.91 -7.10
CA LEU A 115 -9.12 8.46 -7.08
C LEU A 115 -7.65 8.08 -6.95
N GLN A 116 -6.73 8.79 -7.62
CA GLN A 116 -5.27 8.65 -7.42
C GLN A 116 -4.89 8.96 -5.97
N SER A 117 -5.45 10.03 -5.40
CA SER A 117 -5.20 10.39 -3.99
C SER A 117 -5.69 9.30 -3.04
N LEU A 118 -6.89 8.75 -3.29
CA LEU A 118 -7.45 7.66 -2.48
C LEU A 118 -6.65 6.36 -2.64
N LEU A 119 -6.25 6.00 -3.85
CA LEU A 119 -5.42 4.83 -4.12
C LEU A 119 -4.05 4.97 -3.46
N GLY A 120 -3.42 6.14 -3.56
CA GLY A 120 -2.16 6.43 -2.87
C GLY A 120 -2.28 6.31 -1.35
N LYS A 121 -3.39 6.78 -0.76
CA LYS A 121 -3.69 6.59 0.66
C LYS A 121 -3.88 5.11 1.04
N LEU A 122 -4.57 4.34 0.21
CA LEU A 122 -4.76 2.90 0.43
C LEU A 122 -3.44 2.12 0.32
N GLN A 123 -2.60 2.48 -0.65
CA GLN A 123 -1.27 1.89 -0.80
C GLN A 123 -0.35 2.22 0.37
N LEU A 124 -0.42 3.46 0.90
CA LEU A 124 0.27 3.84 2.14
C LEU A 124 -0.23 2.99 3.33
N LEU A 125 -1.54 2.80 3.46
CA LEU A 125 -2.09 1.94 4.53
C LEU A 125 -1.67 0.46 4.38
N GLN A 126 -1.59 -0.04 3.15
CA GLN A 126 -1.11 -1.39 2.87
C GLN A 126 0.39 -1.56 3.09
N SER A 127 1.19 -0.52 2.82
CA SER A 127 2.64 -0.54 3.07
C SER A 127 2.96 -0.41 4.56
N LEU A 128 2.07 0.19 5.34
CA LEU A 128 2.08 0.17 6.81
C LEU A 128 1.61 -1.18 7.38
N GLY A 129 1.58 -2.28 6.61
CA GLY A 129 1.00 -3.60 6.94
C GLY A 129 1.53 -4.33 8.19
N ASP A 130 2.24 -3.62 9.05
CA ASP A 130 2.50 -3.95 10.44
C ASP A 130 1.32 -3.48 11.31
N GLU A 131 0.67 -4.43 11.98
CA GLU A 131 -0.46 -4.18 12.87
C GLU A 131 -0.10 -3.19 14.00
N GLU A 132 1.14 -3.21 14.48
CA GLU A 132 1.63 -2.28 15.50
C GLU A 132 1.67 -0.84 14.97
N VAL A 133 2.08 -0.66 13.71
CA VAL A 133 2.16 0.65 13.05
C VAL A 133 0.77 1.20 12.77
N LEU A 134 -0.17 0.35 12.38
CA LEU A 134 -1.58 0.73 12.19
C LEU A 134 -2.24 1.14 13.52
N GLU A 135 -2.00 0.40 14.60
CA GLU A 135 -2.50 0.76 15.93
C GLU A 135 -1.90 2.08 16.42
N LEU A 136 -0.61 2.31 16.15
CA LEU A 136 0.06 3.58 16.44
C LEU A 136 -0.53 4.74 15.63
N ALA A 137 -0.80 4.54 14.33
CA ALA A 137 -1.45 5.53 13.48
C ALA A 137 -2.87 5.90 13.96
N VAL A 138 -3.63 4.92 14.49
CA VAL A 138 -4.94 5.17 15.10
C VAL A 138 -4.82 6.05 16.34
N ARG A 139 -3.85 5.77 17.22
CA ARG A 139 -3.59 6.59 18.42
C ARG A 139 -3.16 8.01 18.07
N LEU A 140 -2.29 8.19 17.08
CA LEU A 140 -1.83 9.50 16.60
C LEU A 140 -2.98 10.39 16.11
N ARG A 141 -4.07 9.81 15.60
CA ARG A 141 -5.26 10.57 15.17
C ARG A 141 -5.93 11.32 16.33
N GLY A 142 -5.83 10.78 17.55
CA GLY A 142 -6.42 11.38 18.75
C GLY A 142 -5.68 12.62 19.26
N LEU A 143 -4.45 12.84 18.81
CA LEU A 143 -3.62 13.95 19.23
C LEU A 143 -4.03 15.26 18.56
N ASP A 144 -3.87 16.37 19.24
CA ASP A 144 -4.05 17.70 18.66
C ASP A 144 -2.85 18.13 17.79
N SER A 145 -2.95 19.31 17.15
CA SER A 145 -1.90 19.80 16.25
C SER A 145 -0.58 20.14 16.95
N GLY A 146 -0.62 20.53 18.22
CA GLY A 146 0.57 20.81 19.03
C GLY A 146 1.27 19.52 19.43
N GLU A 147 0.51 18.54 19.92
CA GLU A 147 1.02 17.22 20.29
C GLU A 147 1.65 16.49 19.09
N ARG A 148 1.01 16.55 17.91
CA ARG A 148 1.57 15.96 16.69
C ARG A 148 2.88 16.59 16.26
N ARG A 149 3.02 17.91 16.45
CA ARG A 149 4.26 18.62 16.12
C ARG A 149 5.41 18.18 17.02
N VAL A 150 5.16 18.07 18.33
CA VAL A 150 6.16 17.59 19.30
C VAL A 150 6.56 16.14 18.98
N LEU A 151 5.61 15.31 18.58
CA LEU A 151 5.88 13.93 18.18
C LEU A 151 6.70 13.82 16.89
N ASP A 152 6.44 14.67 15.90
CA ASP A 152 7.23 14.73 14.66
C ASP A 152 8.68 15.14 14.95
N GLU A 153 8.86 16.18 15.78
CA GLU A 153 10.17 16.63 16.24
C GLU A 153 10.90 15.53 17.04
N ALA A 154 10.20 14.84 17.94
CA ALA A 154 10.79 13.74 18.73
C ALA A 154 11.08 12.49 17.90
N ALA A 155 10.25 12.18 16.89
CA ALA A 155 10.46 11.05 15.99
C ALA A 155 11.73 11.20 15.14
N GLY A 156 12.15 12.44 14.87
CA GLY A 156 13.41 12.75 14.17
C GLY A 156 14.67 12.58 15.01
N ASP A 157 14.56 12.49 16.35
CA ASP A 157 15.70 12.38 17.26
C ASP A 157 15.86 10.96 17.82
N ALA A 158 16.74 10.18 17.19
CA ALA A 158 17.03 8.82 17.62
C ALA A 158 17.63 8.71 19.04
N ALA A 159 18.36 9.73 19.50
CA ALA A 159 18.94 9.74 20.83
C ALA A 159 17.85 9.96 21.90
N LEU A 160 16.93 10.89 21.63
CA LEU A 160 15.74 11.10 22.46
C LEU A 160 14.86 9.85 22.51
N LEU A 161 14.56 9.25 21.36
CA LEU A 161 13.79 8.00 21.30
C LEU A 161 14.48 6.86 22.08
N GLY A 162 15.81 6.78 22.00
CA GLY A 162 16.60 5.84 22.78
C GLY A 162 16.50 6.09 24.29
N ALA A 163 16.59 7.35 24.72
CA ALA A 163 16.47 7.74 26.13
C ALA A 163 15.06 7.44 26.69
N LEU A 164 14.02 7.73 25.91
CA LEU A 164 12.62 7.50 26.27
C LEU A 164 12.25 6.01 26.40
N ARG A 165 13.11 5.07 25.98
CA ARG A 165 12.91 3.64 26.27
C ARG A 165 12.98 3.33 27.76
N SER A 166 13.69 4.13 28.54
CA SER A 166 13.83 3.95 29.99
C SER A 166 12.64 4.52 30.76
N ASP A 167 11.96 3.67 31.54
CA ASP A 167 10.86 4.07 32.42
C ASP A 167 11.27 5.16 33.42
N ARG A 168 12.52 5.11 33.89
CA ARG A 168 13.08 6.12 34.80
C ARG A 168 13.21 7.47 34.11
N VAL A 169 13.67 7.50 32.86
CA VAL A 169 13.81 8.74 32.08
C VAL A 169 12.44 9.35 31.79
N ARG A 170 11.45 8.53 31.41
CA ARG A 170 10.06 9.00 31.24
C ARG A 170 9.48 9.54 32.55
N GLY A 171 9.74 8.88 33.67
CA GLY A 171 9.33 9.33 35.00
C GLY A 171 9.95 10.67 35.41
N VAL A 172 11.23 10.88 35.11
CA VAL A 172 11.91 12.17 35.35
C VAL A 172 11.32 13.25 34.45
N ALA A 173 11.11 13.00 33.16
CA ALA A 173 10.51 13.97 32.25
C ALA A 173 9.11 14.42 32.72
N LEU A 174 8.26 13.48 33.11
CA LEU A 174 6.92 13.77 33.67
C LEU A 174 6.98 14.49 35.03
N GLY A 175 7.99 14.19 35.85
CA GLY A 175 8.17 14.87 37.14
C GLY A 175 8.65 16.31 36.97
N VAL A 176 9.62 16.52 36.08
CA VAL A 176 10.21 17.85 35.79
C VAL A 176 9.19 18.76 35.12
N SER A 177 8.32 18.24 34.26
CA SER A 177 7.29 19.05 33.57
C SER A 177 6.27 19.69 34.51
N GLN A 178 6.16 19.22 35.76
CA GLN A 178 5.26 19.78 36.78
C GLN A 178 5.92 20.86 37.64
N LEU A 179 7.21 21.16 37.41
CA LEU A 179 7.97 22.16 38.14
C LEU A 179 7.97 23.51 37.41
N SER A 180 8.36 24.57 38.12
CA SER A 180 8.57 25.89 37.51
C SER A 180 9.77 25.90 36.56
N GLU A 181 9.74 26.78 35.56
CA GLU A 181 10.85 27.01 34.61
C GLU A 181 12.21 27.18 35.31
N ASP A 182 12.27 27.97 36.39
CA ASP A 182 13.50 28.16 37.17
C ASP A 182 14.02 26.85 37.79
N SER A 183 13.10 26.00 38.26
CA SER A 183 13.45 24.68 38.82
C SER A 183 13.88 23.71 37.73
N GLN A 184 13.22 23.75 36.56
CA GLN A 184 13.60 22.95 35.39
C GLN A 184 15.02 23.33 34.92
N GLN A 185 15.33 24.64 34.88
CA GLN A 185 16.65 25.15 34.52
C GLN A 185 17.73 24.72 35.52
N ALA A 186 17.43 24.74 36.83
CA ALA A 186 18.34 24.26 37.86
C ALA A 186 18.62 22.75 37.71
N ILE A 187 17.60 21.95 37.38
CA ILE A 187 17.75 20.51 37.13
C ILE A 187 18.61 20.24 35.89
N LEU A 188 18.39 20.99 34.80
CA LEU A 188 19.24 20.89 33.61
C LEU A 188 20.71 21.18 33.94
N GLY A 189 20.98 22.23 34.71
CA GLY A 189 22.34 22.54 35.16
C GLY A 189 22.96 21.43 36.03
N LEU A 190 22.18 20.77 36.88
CA LEU A 190 22.63 19.62 37.66
C LEU A 190 23.00 18.43 36.75
N VAL A 191 22.16 18.14 35.77
CA VAL A 191 22.39 17.05 34.80
C VAL A 191 23.67 17.31 33.99
N GLU A 192 23.86 18.53 33.49
CA GLU A 192 25.09 18.92 32.79
C GLU A 192 26.34 18.78 33.68
N HIS A 193 26.23 19.17 34.96
CA HIS A 193 27.30 19.02 35.91
C HIS A 193 27.66 17.55 36.15
N LEU A 194 26.65 16.71 36.41
CA LEU A 194 26.83 15.27 36.60
C LEU A 194 27.45 14.62 35.37
N HIS A 195 26.97 14.98 34.17
CA HIS A 195 27.51 14.46 32.92
C HIS A 195 29.00 14.82 32.75
N ARG A 196 29.40 16.02 33.15
CA ARG A 196 30.81 16.46 33.14
C ARG A 196 31.68 15.70 34.14
N VAL A 197 31.14 15.40 35.33
CA VAL A 197 31.84 14.63 36.37
C VAL A 197 32.00 13.16 35.98
N GLU A 198 30.99 12.57 35.35
CA GLU A 198 30.99 11.17 34.90
C GLU A 198 31.84 10.96 33.64
N ASN A 199 32.01 12.00 32.80
CA ASN A 199 32.82 11.97 31.58
C ASN A 199 34.00 12.96 31.62
N PRO A 200 35.00 12.78 32.49
CA PRO A 200 36.08 13.77 32.70
C PRO A 200 37.08 13.89 31.54
N GLY A 201 36.92 13.13 30.43
CA GLY A 201 37.92 12.99 29.36
C GLY A 201 37.46 13.29 27.93
N ARG A 202 36.29 13.90 27.71
CA ARG A 202 35.88 14.42 26.39
C ARG A 202 35.91 15.94 26.40
N GLY A 203 37.10 16.51 26.22
CA GLY A 203 37.35 17.93 26.00
C GLY A 203 38.38 18.09 24.89
#